data_AF-A0A1Z9B7Z3-F1
#
_entry.id   AF-A0A1Z9B7Z3-F1
#
_cell.length_a   1.000
_cell.length_b   1.000
_cell.length_c   1.000
_cell.angle_alpha   90.00
_cell.angle_beta   90.00
_cell.angle_gamma   90.00
#
_symmetry.space_group_name_H-M   'P 1'
#
loop_
_entity.id
_entity.type
_entity.pdbx_description
1 polymer ?
#
loop_
_entity_poly.entity_id
_entity_poly.type
_entity_poly.pdbx_seq_one_letter_code
_entity_poly.pdbx_strand_id
1 'polypeptide(L)'
;MGLFLEIKIRQDGKEKWVDASKFLKYMLKEHLQEETSKGGAIPYPDEENKQQIFDMWWNLYDKKRSKKKTFNYWCKNIKTDLVSDIMKHTKSYIETTDKQFRKDPYSYLLNECWEDEIILKPEVAEQQKLEYIEKKREEAYLKQKQEQQ
;
A
#
# COMPACT_ATOMS: atom_id res chain seq x y z
N MET A 1 -8.12 -14.38 -12.05
CA MET A 1 -8.95 -14.69 -10.87
C MET A 1 -8.58 -13.70 -9.79
N GLY A 2 -9.39 -12.66 -9.58
CA GLY A 2 -9.13 -11.66 -8.55
C GLY A 2 -9.37 -12.25 -7.17
N LEU A 3 -8.39 -12.16 -6.27
CA LEU A 3 -8.53 -12.53 -4.87
C LEU A 3 -9.47 -11.51 -4.20
N PHE A 4 -10.77 -11.82 -4.20
CA PHE A 4 -11.76 -11.12 -3.37
C PHE A 4 -11.54 -11.57 -1.91
N LEU A 5 -10.80 -10.76 -1.16
CA LEU A 5 -10.70 -10.90 0.29
C LEU A 5 -11.70 -9.90 0.88
N GLU A 6 -12.71 -10.35 1.61
CA GLU A 6 -13.67 -9.46 2.28
C GLU A 6 -13.20 -9.18 3.71
N ILE A 7 -13.08 -7.90 4.05
CA ILE A 7 -12.68 -7.40 5.37
C ILE A 7 -13.93 -6.86 6.06
N LYS A 8 -14.14 -7.25 7.31
CA LYS A 8 -15.21 -6.70 8.14
C LYS A 8 -14.74 -5.38 8.74
N ILE A 9 -15.42 -4.28 8.40
CA ILE A 9 -15.18 -2.95 8.97
C ILE A 9 -16.38 -2.52 9.82
N ARG A 10 -16.11 -1.71 10.85
CA ARG A 10 -17.14 -1.13 11.70
C ARG A 10 -17.23 0.37 11.46
N GLN A 11 -18.31 0.83 10.86
CA GLN A 11 -18.53 2.24 10.52
C GLN A 11 -19.82 2.71 11.20
N ASP A 12 -19.76 3.78 12.00
CA ASP A 12 -20.91 4.37 12.69
C ASP A 12 -21.73 3.35 13.53
N GLY A 13 -21.02 2.45 14.22
CA GLY A 13 -21.63 1.41 15.06
C GLY A 13 -22.25 0.23 14.30
N LYS A 14 -22.23 0.24 12.96
CA LYS A 14 -22.75 -0.83 12.10
C LYS A 14 -21.61 -1.63 11.47
N GLU A 15 -21.80 -2.95 11.38
CA GLU A 15 -20.86 -3.87 10.77
C GLU A 15 -21.08 -3.92 9.25
N LYS A 16 -20.01 -3.77 8.46
CA LYS A 16 -20.06 -3.80 7.00
C LYS A 16 -18.89 -4.62 6.44
N TRP A 17 -19.17 -5.45 5.44
CA TRP A 17 -18.15 -6.14 4.67
C TRP A 17 -17.69 -5.26 3.52
N VAL A 18 -16.38 -5.08 3.38
CA VAL A 18 -15.77 -4.36 2.28
C VAL A 18 -14.70 -5.21 1.63
N ASP A 19 -14.61 -5.11 0.31
CA ASP A 19 -13.51 -5.71 -0.44
C ASP A 19 -12.15 -5.17 0.05
N ALA A 20 -11.17 -6.04 0.23
CA ALA A 20 -9.84 -5.70 0.74
C ALA A 20 -9.09 -4.76 -0.21
N SER A 21 -9.33 -4.85 -1.52
CA SER A 21 -8.78 -3.92 -2.50
C SER A 21 -9.45 -2.55 -2.36
N LYS A 22 -10.74 -2.52 -2.04
CA LYS A 22 -11.47 -1.29 -1.70
C LYS A 22 -10.99 -0.70 -0.38
N PHE A 23 -10.73 -1.52 0.64
CA PHE A 23 -10.14 -1.09 1.92
C PHE A 23 -8.72 -0.55 1.76
N LEU A 24 -7.86 -1.25 1.01
CA LEU A 24 -6.55 -0.77 0.61
C LEU A 24 -6.65 0.54 -0.17
N LYS A 25 -7.61 0.64 -1.08
CA LYS A 25 -7.86 1.88 -1.82
C LYS A 25 -8.34 2.99 -0.88
N TYR A 26 -9.15 2.71 0.14
CA TYR A 26 -9.48 3.69 1.18
C TYR A 26 -8.22 4.14 1.94
N MET A 27 -7.40 3.20 2.39
CA MET A 27 -6.14 3.47 3.10
C MET A 27 -5.09 4.20 2.23
N LEU A 28 -5.01 3.89 0.94
CA LEU A 28 -4.05 4.47 -0.02
C LEU A 28 -4.54 5.78 -0.66
N LYS A 29 -5.85 6.05 -0.67
CA LYS A 29 -6.45 7.20 -1.39
C LYS A 29 -6.69 8.44 -0.51
N GLU A 30 -6.33 8.42 0.77
CA GLU A 30 -6.48 9.58 1.67
C GLU A 30 -5.18 10.35 1.92
N HIS A 31 -4.57 10.88 0.85
CA HIS A 31 -3.70 12.06 0.96
C HIS A 31 -3.93 13.04 -0.19
N LEU A 32 -5.21 13.29 -0.51
CA LEU A 32 -5.63 14.50 -1.24
C LEU A 32 -6.96 15.00 -0.64
N GLN A 33 -6.77 15.67 0.51
CA GLN A 33 -7.51 16.76 1.16
C GLN A 33 -9.06 16.83 1.13
N GLU A 34 -9.57 17.32 2.27
CA GLU A 34 -10.96 17.73 2.57
C GLU A 34 -11.88 16.51 2.81
N GLU A 35 -12.14 16.06 4.03
CA GLU A 35 -13.06 16.72 4.96
C GLU A 35 -12.77 16.28 6.41
N THR A 36 -11.93 17.04 7.11
CA THR A 36 -12.04 17.19 8.56
C THR A 36 -13.32 17.99 8.87
N SER A 37 -14.50 17.39 8.75
CA SER A 37 -15.76 18.12 9.07
C SER A 37 -16.93 17.29 9.57
N LYS A 38 -16.90 15.95 9.51
CA LYS A 38 -17.87 15.14 10.25
C LYS A 38 -17.12 13.97 10.85
N GLY A 39 -17.20 13.82 12.17
CA GLY A 39 -16.50 12.80 12.96
C GLY A 39 -16.87 11.37 12.61
N GLY A 40 -16.55 10.94 11.39
CA GLY A 40 -16.53 9.55 10.98
C GLY A 40 -15.20 8.98 11.43
N ALA A 41 -15.19 8.38 12.61
CA ALA A 41 -14.05 7.62 13.11
C ALA A 41 -13.61 6.63 12.02
N ILE A 42 -12.35 6.75 11.58
CA ILE A 42 -11.69 5.72 10.79
C ILE A 42 -11.92 4.40 11.53
N PRO A 43 -12.55 3.37 10.92
CA PRO A 43 -12.81 2.10 11.58
C PRO A 43 -11.48 1.54 12.09
N TYR A 44 -11.26 1.63 13.40
CA TYR A 44 -10.12 0.98 14.03
C TYR A 44 -10.21 -0.51 13.65
N PRO A 45 -9.16 -1.12 13.11
CA PRO A 45 -9.14 -2.57 12.97
C PRO A 45 -9.10 -3.12 14.39
N ASP A 46 -10.23 -3.66 14.87
CA ASP A 46 -10.28 -4.49 16.07
C ASP A 46 -9.14 -5.52 16.05
N GLU A 47 -8.63 -5.99 17.19
CA GLU A 47 -7.49 -6.96 17.27
C GLU A 47 -7.60 -8.14 16.29
N GLU A 48 -8.82 -8.54 15.95
CA GLU A 48 -9.16 -9.58 14.98
C GLU A 48 -8.75 -9.25 13.52
N ASN A 49 -8.72 -7.96 13.16
CA ASN A 49 -8.42 -7.48 11.82
C ASN A 49 -6.91 -7.26 11.57
N LYS A 50 -6.08 -7.26 12.63
CA LYS A 50 -4.60 -7.20 12.49
C LYS A 50 -4.05 -8.38 11.69
N GLN A 51 -4.66 -9.55 11.84
CA GLN A 51 -4.24 -10.75 11.12
C GLN A 51 -4.54 -10.65 9.62
N GLN A 52 -5.71 -10.11 9.25
CA GLN A 52 -6.06 -9.92 7.85
C GLN A 52 -5.12 -8.90 7.17
N ILE A 53 -4.86 -7.78 7.84
CA ILE A 53 -3.92 -6.76 7.35
C ILE A 53 -2.51 -7.33 7.22
N PHE A 54 -2.06 -8.09 8.23
CA PHE A 54 -0.76 -8.76 8.17
C PHE A 54 -0.70 -9.76 7.01
N ASP A 55 -1.70 -10.60 6.82
CA ASP A 55 -1.71 -11.57 5.72
C ASP A 55 -1.70 -10.87 4.35
N MET A 56 -2.37 -9.72 4.25
CA MET A 56 -2.35 -8.88 3.05
C MET A 56 -0.96 -8.30 2.79
N TRP A 57 -0.33 -7.68 3.79
CA TRP A 57 1.05 -7.19 3.69
C TRP A 57 2.02 -8.34 3.39
N TRP A 58 1.85 -9.48 4.05
CA TRP A 58 2.65 -10.68 3.88
C TRP A 58 2.57 -11.20 2.46
N ASN A 59 1.39 -11.19 1.85
CA ASN A 59 1.17 -11.56 0.45
C ASN A 59 1.75 -10.53 -0.51
N LEU A 60 1.59 -9.24 -0.22
CA LEU A 60 2.22 -8.17 -0.98
C LEU A 60 3.74 -8.31 -0.99
N TYR A 61 4.38 -8.62 0.15
CA TYR A 61 5.85 -8.74 0.28
C TYR A 61 6.48 -9.84 -0.60
N ASP A 62 5.72 -10.90 -0.91
CA ASP A 62 6.11 -12.04 -1.74
C ASP A 62 7.36 -12.85 -1.29
N LYS A 63 8.10 -12.39 -0.27
CA LYS A 63 9.20 -13.14 0.37
C LYS A 63 8.74 -13.77 1.68
N LYS A 64 8.69 -15.10 1.73
CA LYS A 64 8.10 -15.86 2.85
C LYS A 64 9.18 -16.39 3.79
N ARG A 65 9.57 -15.59 4.79
CA ARG A 65 10.59 -15.93 5.80
C ARG A 65 10.11 -15.58 7.20
N SER A 66 10.09 -16.56 8.11
CA SER A 66 9.81 -16.36 9.54
C SER A 66 8.43 -15.76 9.88
N LYS A 67 7.34 -16.22 9.21
CA LYS A 67 5.97 -15.69 9.35
C LYS A 67 5.54 -15.44 10.80
N LYS A 68 5.70 -16.43 11.68
CA LYS A 68 5.31 -16.33 13.10
C LYS A 68 6.05 -15.20 13.84
N LYS A 69 7.35 -15.06 13.59
CA LYS A 69 8.18 -14.03 14.21
C LYS A 69 7.76 -12.63 13.72
N THR A 70 7.52 -12.51 12.41
CA THR A 70 7.08 -11.27 11.78
C THR A 70 5.69 -10.86 12.25
N PHE A 71 4.75 -11.80 12.35
CA PHE A 71 3.41 -11.52 12.86
C PHE A 71 3.43 -11.04 14.32
N ASN A 72 4.21 -11.71 15.17
CA ASN A 72 4.36 -11.29 16.57
C ASN A 72 4.97 -9.88 16.67
N TYR A 73 5.89 -9.52 15.77
CA TYR A 73 6.44 -8.17 15.71
C TYR A 73 5.39 -7.16 15.23
N TRP A 74 4.64 -7.52 14.18
CA TRP A 74 3.55 -6.71 13.62
C TRP A 74 2.53 -6.33 14.70
N CYS A 75 1.99 -7.31 15.42
CA CYS A 75 0.98 -7.07 16.44
C CYS A 75 1.48 -6.22 17.62
N LYS A 76 2.79 -6.27 17.92
CA LYS A 76 3.39 -5.57 19.07
C LYS A 76 3.83 -4.14 18.76
N ASN A 77 4.38 -3.90 17.57
CA ASN A 77 5.07 -2.65 17.26
C ASN A 77 4.34 -1.82 16.19
N ILE A 78 3.58 -2.47 15.30
CA ILE A 78 2.94 -1.76 14.18
C ILE A 78 1.57 -1.26 14.63
N LYS A 79 1.47 0.06 14.75
CA LYS A 79 0.22 0.77 14.99
C LYS A 79 -0.52 0.99 13.67
N THR A 80 -1.81 1.29 13.76
CA THR A 80 -2.73 1.40 12.61
C THR A 80 -2.39 2.54 11.67
N ASP A 81 -1.87 3.65 12.20
CA ASP A 81 -1.35 4.79 11.47
C ASP A 81 -0.17 4.41 10.56
N LEU A 82 0.77 3.61 11.08
CA LEU A 82 1.96 3.17 10.33
C LEU A 82 1.63 2.17 9.22
N VAL A 83 0.51 1.46 9.30
CA VAL A 83 0.15 0.43 8.30
C VAL A 83 0.09 1.02 6.90
N SER A 84 -0.44 2.24 6.75
CA SER A 84 -0.57 2.88 5.44
C SER A 84 0.79 3.16 4.82
N ASP A 85 1.70 3.78 5.58
CA ASP A 85 3.04 4.12 5.14
C ASP A 85 3.87 2.88 4.83
N ILE A 86 3.78 1.86 5.69
CA ILE A 86 4.42 0.56 5.47
C ILE A 86 3.93 -0.06 4.16
N MET A 87 2.62 -0.11 3.91
CA MET A 87 2.07 -0.71 2.69
C MET A 87 2.52 0.05 1.43
N LYS A 88 2.46 1.39 1.47
CA LYS A 88 2.89 2.25 0.37
C LYS A 88 4.37 2.08 0.05
N HIS A 89 5.22 2.17 1.07
CA HIS A 89 6.66 1.99 0.90
C HIS A 89 6.99 0.57 0.43
N THR A 90 6.33 -0.45 1.02
CA THR A 90 6.56 -1.86 0.65
C THR A 90 6.28 -2.09 -0.84
N LYS A 91 5.23 -1.46 -1.39
CA LYS A 91 4.93 -1.55 -2.83
C LYS A 91 6.09 -1.03 -3.68
N SER A 92 6.55 0.19 -3.41
CA SER A 92 7.68 0.80 -4.11
C SER A 92 8.99 0.02 -3.93
N TYR A 93 9.23 -0.52 -2.74
CA TYR A 93 10.39 -1.34 -2.42
C TYR A 93 10.45 -2.63 -3.25
N ILE A 94 9.30 -3.28 -3.45
CA ILE A 94 9.19 -4.52 -4.23
C ILE A 94 9.33 -4.29 -5.72
N GLU A 95 8.81 -3.17 -6.21
CA GLU A 95 8.96 -2.74 -7.60
C GLU A 95 10.43 -2.41 -7.92
N THR A 96 11.16 -1.84 -6.96
CA THR A 96 12.56 -1.40 -7.15
C THR A 96 13.59 -2.50 -6.91
N THR A 97 13.32 -3.40 -5.95
CA THR A 97 14.30 -4.40 -5.49
C THR A 97 13.92 -5.80 -5.96
N ASP A 98 14.85 -6.51 -6.60
CA ASP A 98 14.65 -7.92 -6.94
C ASP A 98 14.48 -8.80 -5.71
N LYS A 99 13.62 -9.82 -5.81
CA LYS A 99 13.27 -10.73 -4.71
C LYS A 99 14.47 -11.33 -3.96
N GLN A 100 15.56 -11.59 -4.67
CA GLN A 100 16.80 -12.14 -4.11
C GLN A 100 17.56 -11.17 -3.20
N PHE A 101 17.49 -9.85 -3.47
CA PHE A 101 18.19 -8.81 -2.71
C PHE A 101 17.31 -8.14 -1.65
N ARG A 102 16.01 -8.46 -1.61
CA ARG A 102 15.10 -7.94 -0.58
C ARG A 102 15.54 -8.40 0.80
N LYS A 103 15.38 -7.54 1.82
CA LYS A 103 15.53 -7.92 3.23
C LYS A 103 14.52 -9.01 3.59
N ASP A 104 14.73 -9.71 4.70
CA ASP A 104 13.68 -10.60 5.22
C ASP A 104 12.53 -9.73 5.77
N PRO A 105 11.25 -10.15 5.66
CA PRO A 105 10.11 -9.33 6.09
C PRO A 105 10.21 -8.89 7.55
N TYR A 106 10.76 -9.76 8.40
CA TYR A 106 11.03 -9.44 9.80
C TYR A 106 12.07 -8.32 9.94
N SER A 107 13.18 -8.39 9.20
CA SER A 107 14.25 -7.37 9.24
C SER A 107 13.80 -6.05 8.64
N TYR A 108 12.96 -6.09 7.61
CA TYR A 108 12.34 -4.90 7.03
C TYR A 108 11.49 -4.16 8.07
N LEU A 109 10.67 -4.90 8.82
CA LEU A 109 9.84 -4.28 9.86
C LEU A 109 10.68 -3.85 11.08
N LEU A 110 11.64 -4.67 11.50
CA LEU A 110 12.45 -4.40 12.69
C LEU A 110 13.29 -3.13 12.56
N ASN A 111 13.84 -2.89 11.36
CA ASN A 111 14.71 -1.75 11.10
C ASN A 111 13.94 -0.53 10.59
N GLU A 112 12.61 -0.56 10.66
CA GLU A 112 11.77 0.55 10.21
C GLU A 112 12.08 0.99 8.77
N CYS A 113 12.41 0.03 7.89
CA CYS A 113 12.87 0.31 6.53
C CYS A 113 11.85 1.05 5.65
N TRP A 114 10.63 1.31 6.15
CA TRP A 114 9.65 2.16 5.48
C TRP A 114 9.92 3.66 5.65
N GLU A 115 10.72 4.04 6.66
CA GLU A 115 11.22 5.41 6.87
C GLU A 115 12.49 5.69 6.05
N ASP A 116 13.17 4.64 5.58
CA ASP A 116 14.39 4.76 4.78
C ASP A 116 14.09 5.31 3.37
N GLU A 117 15.04 6.06 2.81
CA GLU A 117 14.94 6.51 1.42
C GLU A 117 15.06 5.35 0.42
N ILE A 118 14.16 5.30 -0.56
CA ILE A 118 14.25 4.34 -1.67
C ILE A 118 15.29 4.86 -2.67
N ILE A 119 16.50 4.31 -2.59
CA ILE A 119 17.57 4.61 -3.55
C ILE A 119 17.26 3.90 -4.87
N LEU A 120 16.69 4.65 -5.82
CA LEU A 120 16.51 4.19 -7.19
C LEU A 120 17.87 4.12 -7.90
N LYS A 121 18.09 3.05 -8.67
CA LYS A 121 19.21 3.02 -9.62
C LYS A 121 18.96 4.10 -10.69
N PRO A 122 19.99 4.86 -11.09
CA PRO A 122 19.83 5.99 -12.02
C PRO A 122 19.16 5.58 -13.35
N GLU A 123 19.46 4.37 -13.83
CA GLU A 123 18.91 3.82 -15.07
C GLU A 123 17.39 3.59 -15.02
N VAL A 124 16.86 3.15 -13.88
CA VAL A 124 15.41 2.95 -13.68
C VAL A 124 14.69 4.29 -13.57
N ALA A 125 15.31 5.28 -12.92
CA ALA A 125 14.74 6.61 -12.79
C ALA A 125 14.61 7.33 -14.14
N GLU A 126 15.55 7.13 -15.05
CA GLU A 126 15.52 7.70 -16.40
C GLU A 126 14.42 7.07 -17.27
N GLN A 127 14.26 5.74 -17.20
CA GLN A 127 13.17 5.02 -17.88
C GLN A 127 11.79 5.50 -17.42
N GLN A 128 11.57 5.59 -16.10
CA GLN A 128 10.30 6.09 -15.54
C GLN A 128 10.01 7.53 -15.98
N LYS A 129 11.05 8.38 -16.08
CA LYS A 129 10.93 9.75 -16.56
C LYS A 129 10.54 9.81 -18.04
N LEU A 130 11.11 8.94 -18.87
CA LEU A 130 10.79 8.83 -20.29
C LEU A 130 9.34 8.36 -20.50
N GLU A 131 8.92 7.31 -19.80
CA GLU A 131 7.54 6.81 -19.86
C GLU A 131 6.51 7.88 -19.46
N TYR A 132 6.81 8.66 -18.42
CA TYR A 132 5.95 9.77 -18.01
C TYR A 132 5.83 10.86 -19.09
N ILE A 133 6.93 11.19 -19.77
CA ILE A 133 6.95 12.17 -20.86
C ILE A 133 6.12 11.66 -22.04
N GLU A 134 6.30 10.39 -22.43
CA GLU A 134 5.54 9.77 -23.52
C GLU A 134 4.05 9.74 -23.23
N LYS A 135 3.66 9.32 -22.02
CA LYS A 135 2.25 9.30 -21.60
C LYS A 135 1.62 10.69 -21.66
N LYS A 136 2.33 11.72 -21.17
CA LYS A 136 1.85 13.11 -21.28
C LYS A 136 1.67 13.57 -22.73
N ARG A 137 2.55 13.11 -23.63
CA ARG A 137 2.48 13.43 -25.06
C ARG A 137 1.28 12.76 -25.73
N GLU A 138 1.01 11.50 -25.42
CA GLU A 138 -0.16 10.78 -25.91
C GLU A 138 -1.47 11.40 -25.43
N GLU A 139 -1.56 11.75 -24.14
CA GLU A 139 -2.71 12.44 -23.57
C GLU A 139 -2.98 13.78 -24.26
N ALA A 140 -1.92 14.55 -24.54
CA ALA A 140 -2.02 15.80 -25.29
C ALA A 140 -2.53 15.59 -26.72
N TYR A 141 -2.05 14.55 -27.41
CA TYR A 141 -2.49 14.20 -28.77
C TYR A 141 -3.97 13.78 -28.79
N LEU A 142 -4.39 12.93 -27.86
CA LEU A 142 -5.78 12.49 -27.74
C LEU A 142 -6.72 13.67 -27.45
N LYS A 143 -6.31 14.59 -26.57
CA LYS A 143 -7.08 15.80 -26.27
C LYS A 143 -7.25 16.68 -27.51
N GLN A 144 -6.17 16.89 -28.27
CA GLN A 144 -6.21 17.67 -29.51
C GLN A 144 -7.11 17.04 -30.57
N LYS A 145 -7.14 15.71 -30.64
CA LYS A 145 -8.00 14.96 -31.56
C LYS A 145 -9.48 15.03 -31.17
N GLN A 146 -9.78 15.04 -29.87
CA GLN A 146 -11.16 15.21 -29.37
C GLN A 146 -11.69 16.62 -29.61
N GLU A 147 -10.84 17.64 -29.52
CA GLU A 147 -11.23 19.04 -29.80
C GLU A 147 -11.47 19.33 -31.29
N GLN A 148 -11.05 18.44 -32.18
CA GLN A 148 -11.23 18.54 -33.64
C GLN A 148 -12.43 17.74 -34.18
N GLN A 149 -13.17 17.01 -33.33
CA GLN A 149 -14.42 16.32 -33.65
C GLN A 149 -15.63 17.10 -33.13
#